data_AF-A0A941SNK8-F1
#
_entry.id   AF-A0A941SNK8-F1
#
_cell.length_a   1.000
_cell.length_b   1.000
_cell.length_c   1.000
_cell.angle_alpha   90.00
_cell.angle_beta   90.00
_cell.angle_gamma   90.00
#
_symmetry.space_group_name_H-M   'P 1'
#
loop_
_entity.id
_entity.type
_entity.pdbx_description
1 polymer ?
#
loop_
_entity_poly.entity_id
_entity_poly.type
_entity_poly.pdbx_seq_one_letter_code
_entity_poly.pdbx_strand_id
1 'polypeptide(L)'
;MASALLIHGVPIECINQAAVTYYVPAKVIISVIATEGGNVGVARQNKNGTYDYGPMQVNSSWLPMIKKYGYTPELLQNDPCVNVMAGTWILSTKIAQATDYWSGVANYHSVTPLLNTQYKLKVLSYYQMLSQILPQIE
;
A
#
# COMPACT_ATOMS: atom_id res chain seq x y z
N MET A 1 -1.37 7.31 -27.21
CA MET A 1 -0.79 6.68 -26.00
C MET A 1 -1.94 6.37 -25.08
N ALA A 2 -2.12 5.10 -24.67
CA ALA A 2 -3.21 4.73 -23.79
C ALA A 2 -3.13 5.59 -22.52
N SER A 3 -4.18 6.34 -22.25
CA SER A 3 -4.30 7.07 -20.99
C SER A 3 -4.47 6.01 -19.91
N ALA A 4 -3.42 5.77 -19.13
CA ALA A 4 -3.52 4.94 -17.94
C ALA A 4 -4.41 5.67 -16.94
N LEU A 5 -5.46 5.00 -16.44
CA LEU A 5 -6.17 5.50 -15.26
C LEU A 5 -5.16 5.51 -14.10
N LEU A 6 -4.87 6.70 -13.60
CA LEU A 6 -3.93 6.89 -12.49
C LEU A 6 -4.70 7.04 -11.17
N ILE A 7 -4.33 6.25 -10.18
CA ILE A 7 -4.81 6.36 -8.80
C ILE A 7 -3.65 6.87 -7.96
N HIS A 8 -3.71 8.14 -7.54
CA HIS A 8 -2.60 8.80 -6.80
C HIS A 8 -1.23 8.66 -7.49
N GLY A 9 -1.21 8.76 -8.82
CA GLY A 9 0.02 8.62 -9.62
C GLY A 9 0.45 7.17 -9.89
N VAL A 10 -0.31 6.17 -9.41
CA VAL A 10 -0.07 4.75 -9.71
C VAL A 10 -0.96 4.29 -10.87
N PRO A 11 -0.41 3.73 -11.95
CA PRO A 11 -1.21 3.10 -13.00
C PRO A 11 -2.08 1.97 -12.47
N ILE A 12 -3.35 1.92 -12.88
CA ILE A 12 -4.30 0.90 -12.41
C ILE A 12 -3.84 -0.53 -12.76
N GLU A 13 -3.12 -0.70 -13.86
CA GLU A 13 -2.55 -1.99 -14.29
C GLU A 13 -1.55 -2.52 -13.25
N CYS A 14 -0.75 -1.63 -12.65
CA CYS A 14 0.21 -2.01 -11.61
C CYS A 14 -0.49 -2.38 -10.29
N ILE A 15 -1.58 -1.68 -9.95
CA ILE A 15 -2.43 -2.05 -8.80
C ILE A 15 -3.08 -3.42 -9.03
N ASN A 16 -3.66 -3.64 -10.21
CA ASN A 16 -4.31 -4.91 -10.56
C ASN A 16 -3.31 -6.07 -10.59
N GLN A 17 -2.10 -5.83 -11.13
CA GLN A 17 -1.04 -6.83 -11.12
C GLN A 17 -0.63 -7.20 -9.69
N ALA A 18 -0.45 -6.20 -8.82
CA ALA A 18 -0.13 -6.43 -7.41
C ALA A 18 -1.26 -7.19 -6.68
N ALA A 19 -2.52 -6.84 -6.99
CA ALA A 19 -3.70 -7.49 -6.43
C ALA A 19 -3.75 -8.98 -6.74
N VAL A 20 -3.53 -9.35 -8.01
CA VAL A 20 -3.48 -10.76 -8.45
C VAL A 20 -2.27 -11.47 -7.86
N THR A 21 -1.10 -10.83 -7.88
CA THR A 21 0.17 -11.45 -7.44
C THR A 21 0.14 -11.83 -5.96
N TYR A 22 -0.43 -10.98 -5.11
CA TYR A 22 -0.39 -11.13 -3.66
C TYR A 22 -1.75 -11.43 -3.02
N TYR A 23 -2.76 -11.73 -3.84
CA TYR A 23 -4.13 -12.07 -3.42
C TYR A 23 -4.75 -11.03 -2.47
N VAL A 24 -4.46 -9.75 -2.69
CA VAL A 24 -5.08 -8.63 -1.97
C VAL A 24 -6.05 -7.92 -2.92
N PRO A 25 -7.34 -7.77 -2.60
CA PRO A 25 -8.29 -7.10 -3.48
C PRO A 25 -7.82 -5.69 -3.87
N ALA A 26 -7.91 -5.33 -5.15
CA ALA A 26 -7.47 -4.02 -5.65
C ALA A 26 -8.11 -2.84 -4.89
N LYS A 27 -9.39 -2.96 -4.49
CA LYS A 27 -10.07 -1.96 -3.65
C LYS A 27 -9.37 -1.73 -2.30
N VAL A 28 -8.83 -2.77 -1.67
CA VAL A 28 -8.07 -2.66 -0.42
C VAL A 28 -6.76 -1.93 -0.67
N ILE A 29 -6.04 -2.27 -1.75
CA ILE A 29 -4.79 -1.61 -2.13
C ILE A 29 -5.02 -0.11 -2.39
N ILE A 30 -6.05 0.24 -3.16
CA ILE A 30 -6.43 1.64 -3.44
C ILE A 30 -6.76 2.37 -2.13
N SER A 31 -7.47 1.72 -1.21
CA SER A 31 -7.83 2.32 0.08
C SER A 31 -6.60 2.57 0.96
N VAL A 32 -5.60 1.69 0.92
CA VAL A 32 -4.30 1.89 1.59
C VAL A 32 -3.54 3.04 0.93
N ILE A 33 -3.41 3.08 -0.40
CA ILE A 33 -2.77 4.19 -1.12
C ILE A 33 -3.40 5.54 -0.74
N ALA A 34 -4.74 5.62 -0.74
CA ALA A 34 -5.47 6.83 -0.35
C ALA A 34 -5.24 7.22 1.12
N THR A 35 -5.11 6.23 2.01
CA THR A 35 -4.84 6.45 3.43
C THR A 35 -3.41 6.94 3.69
N GLU A 36 -2.43 6.40 2.97
CA GLU A 36 -1.02 6.80 3.09
C GLU A 36 -0.78 8.22 2.55
N GLY A 37 -1.47 8.61 1.48
CA GLY A 37 -1.34 9.95 0.89
C GLY A 37 0.08 10.25 0.37
N GLY A 38 0.84 9.20 0.06
CA GLY A 38 2.14 9.30 -0.59
C GLY A 38 2.02 9.72 -2.05
N ASN A 39 3.13 10.15 -2.65
CA ASN A 39 3.20 10.48 -4.07
C ASN A 39 4.49 9.92 -4.67
N VAL A 40 4.49 9.69 -5.99
CA VAL A 40 5.70 9.36 -6.74
C VAL A 40 6.74 10.48 -6.56
N GLY A 41 8.00 10.09 -6.36
CA GLY A 41 9.11 11.01 -6.11
C GLY A 41 9.26 11.43 -4.64
N VAL A 42 8.36 11.03 -3.74
CA VAL A 42 8.42 11.41 -2.32
C VAL A 42 9.18 10.37 -1.49
N ALA A 43 10.13 10.87 -0.68
CA ALA A 43 10.72 10.15 0.44
C ALA A 43 10.57 11.02 1.70
N ARG A 44 9.78 10.57 2.69
CA ARG A 44 9.57 11.32 3.94
C ARG A 44 10.42 10.76 5.05
N GLN A 45 11.27 11.58 5.65
CA GLN A 45 12.05 11.18 6.81
C GLN A 45 11.21 11.21 8.09
N ASN A 46 11.24 10.10 8.83
CA ASN A 46 10.60 9.96 10.13
C ASN A 46 11.54 10.39 11.26
N LYS A 47 10.98 10.73 12.42
CA LYS A 47 11.75 11.14 13.62
C LYS A 47 12.78 10.11 14.09
N ASN A 48 12.55 8.83 13.80
CA ASN A 48 13.45 7.72 14.12
C ASN A 48 14.53 7.47 13.05
N GLY A 49 14.64 8.32 12.03
CA GLY A 49 15.62 8.22 10.95
C GLY A 49 15.23 7.28 9.80
N THR A 50 14.10 6.57 9.89
CA THR A 50 13.56 5.80 8.74
C THR A 50 12.94 6.72 7.69
N TYR A 51 12.71 6.19 6.49
CA TYR A 51 12.07 6.92 5.39
C TYR A 51 10.86 6.18 4.87
N ASP A 52 9.80 6.90 4.52
CA ASP A 52 8.62 6.36 3.82
C ASP A 52 8.63 6.77 2.36
N TYR A 53 8.66 5.78 1.46
CA TYR A 53 8.84 5.99 0.03
C TYR A 53 7.54 5.85 -0.77
N GLY A 54 7.33 6.78 -1.71
CA GLY A 54 6.37 6.65 -2.79
C GLY A 54 4.89 6.57 -2.37
N PRO A 55 4.00 6.17 -3.29
CA PRO A 55 2.54 6.19 -3.09
C PRO A 55 2.04 5.36 -1.89
N MET A 56 2.57 4.15 -1.67
CA MET A 56 2.21 3.30 -0.52
C MET A 56 3.06 3.57 0.73
N GLN A 57 3.88 4.63 0.72
CA GLN A 57 4.72 5.04 1.87
C GLN A 57 5.52 3.86 2.46
N VAL A 58 6.16 3.07 1.60
CA VAL A 58 6.92 1.88 2.02
C VAL A 58 8.08 2.32 2.92
N ASN A 59 8.05 1.89 4.18
CA ASN A 59 9.07 2.28 5.16
C ASN A 59 10.42 1.59 4.90
N SER A 60 11.52 2.32 5.08
CA SER A 60 12.89 1.88 4.84
C SER A 60 13.32 0.71 5.75
N SER A 61 12.62 0.45 6.85
CA SER A 61 12.85 -0.72 7.71
C SER A 61 12.63 -2.06 7.00
N TRP A 62 11.91 -2.08 5.88
CA TRP A 62 11.71 -3.29 5.06
C TRP A 62 12.87 -3.59 4.11
N LEU A 63 13.75 -2.61 3.83
CA LEU A 63 14.84 -2.75 2.87
C LEU A 63 15.74 -3.97 3.11
N PRO A 64 16.12 -4.34 4.35
CA PRO A 64 16.92 -5.55 4.59
C PRO A 64 16.28 -6.83 4.03
N MET A 65 14.95 -6.88 3.96
CA MET A 65 14.20 -8.05 3.48
C MET A 65 13.99 -8.03 1.97
N ILE A 66 13.70 -6.85 1.40
CA ILE A 66 13.27 -6.71 0.00
C ILE A 66 14.39 -6.33 -0.99
N LYS A 67 15.50 -5.75 -0.52
CA LYS A 67 16.59 -5.29 -1.40
C LYS A 67 17.19 -6.41 -2.25
N LYS A 68 17.28 -7.63 -1.70
CA LYS A 68 17.76 -8.81 -2.44
C LYS A 68 16.89 -9.23 -3.62
N TYR A 69 15.64 -8.75 -3.67
CA TYR A 69 14.71 -8.99 -4.78
C TYR A 69 14.64 -7.81 -5.76
N GLY A 70 15.58 -6.86 -5.67
CA GLY A 70 15.68 -5.73 -6.59
C GLY A 70 14.97 -4.45 -6.13
N TYR A 71 14.33 -4.44 -4.96
CA TYR A 71 13.69 -3.23 -4.42
C TYR A 71 14.70 -2.28 -3.78
N THR A 72 15.06 -1.20 -4.47
CA THR A 72 15.96 -0.16 -3.96
C THR A 72 15.18 1.07 -3.48
N PRO A 73 15.75 1.92 -2.60
CA PRO A 73 15.11 3.17 -2.19
C PRO A 73 14.71 4.06 -3.38
N GLU A 74 15.57 4.16 -4.39
CA GLU A 74 15.34 4.95 -5.59
C GLU A 74 14.13 4.44 -6.39
N LEU A 75 14.02 3.12 -6.57
CA LEU A 75 12.88 2.52 -7.27
C LEU A 75 11.59 2.64 -6.43
N LEU A 76 11.66 2.41 -5.13
CA LEU A 76 10.50 2.59 -4.24
C LEU A 76 10.00 4.04 -4.24
N GLN A 77 10.90 5.01 -4.40
CA GLN A 77 10.53 6.43 -4.44
C GLN A 77 9.93 6.83 -5.79
N ASN A 78 10.55 6.41 -6.91
CA ASN A 78 10.29 6.99 -8.23
C ASN A 78 9.49 6.10 -9.18
N ASP A 79 9.46 4.79 -8.96
CA ASP A 79 8.70 3.86 -9.79
C ASP A 79 7.40 3.45 -9.06
N PRO A 80 6.21 3.97 -9.47
CA PRO A 80 4.95 3.66 -8.81
C PRO A 80 4.58 2.17 -8.86
N CYS A 81 5.00 1.46 -9.91
CA CYS A 81 4.70 0.04 -10.08
C CYS A 81 5.55 -0.82 -9.15
N VAL A 82 6.84 -0.49 -9.01
CA VAL A 82 7.71 -1.12 -8.00
C VAL A 82 7.21 -0.82 -6.59
N ASN A 83 6.81 0.43 -6.32
CA ASN A 83 6.30 0.82 -5.00
C ASN A 83 5.03 0.04 -4.62
N VAL A 84 4.04 -0.03 -5.51
CA VAL A 84 2.78 -0.74 -5.21
C VAL A 84 2.98 -2.24 -5.07
N MET A 85 3.89 -2.85 -5.85
CA MET A 85 4.25 -4.25 -5.71
C MET A 85 4.89 -4.54 -4.35
N ALA A 86 5.86 -3.73 -3.94
CA ALA A 86 6.52 -3.88 -2.63
C ALA A 86 5.53 -3.66 -1.47
N GLY A 87 4.75 -2.58 -1.52
CA GLY A 87 3.76 -2.26 -0.50
C GLY A 87 2.68 -3.32 -0.37
N THR A 88 2.19 -3.87 -1.50
CA THR A 88 1.19 -4.94 -1.49
C THR A 88 1.76 -6.25 -0.94
N TRP A 89 3.01 -6.59 -1.25
CA TRP A 89 3.67 -7.75 -0.65
C TRP A 89 3.77 -7.60 0.87
N ILE A 90 4.18 -6.43 1.38
CA ILE A 90 4.22 -6.14 2.82
C ILE A 90 2.82 -6.25 3.44
N LEU A 91 1.82 -5.65 2.79
CA LEU A 91 0.42 -5.70 3.21
C LEU A 91 -0.09 -7.14 3.32
N SER A 92 0.16 -7.96 2.30
CA SER A 92 -0.22 -9.39 2.30
C SER A 92 0.46 -10.16 3.43
N THR A 93 1.74 -9.85 3.71
CA THR A 93 2.50 -10.44 4.82
C THR A 93 1.87 -10.08 6.17
N LYS A 94 1.43 -8.83 6.35
CA LYS A 94 0.75 -8.37 7.57
C LYS A 94 -0.64 -8.96 7.74
N ILE A 95 -1.39 -9.12 6.65
CA ILE A 95 -2.67 -9.81 6.64
C ILE A 95 -2.51 -11.27 7.08
N ALA A 96 -1.53 -11.99 6.50
CA ALA A 96 -1.28 -13.39 6.82
C ALA A 96 -0.84 -13.63 8.28
N GLN A 97 -0.22 -12.63 8.92
CA GLN A 97 0.24 -12.71 10.32
C GLN A 97 -0.84 -12.35 11.35
N ALA A 98 -1.97 -11.80 10.91
CA ALA A 98 -3.00 -11.30 11.81
C ALA A 98 -4.10 -12.32 12.10
N THR A 99 -4.79 -12.15 13.23
CA THR A 99 -5.94 -12.98 13.63
C THR A 99 -7.20 -12.65 12.84
N ASP A 100 -7.30 -11.43 12.32
CA ASP A 100 -8.39 -10.99 11.46
C ASP A 100 -7.88 -10.11 10.32
N TYR A 101 -8.58 -10.16 9.20
CA TYR A 101 -8.16 -9.54 7.95
C TYR A 101 -7.94 -8.03 8.09
N TRP A 102 -8.88 -7.31 8.73
CA TRP A 102 -8.84 -5.85 8.80
C TRP A 102 -7.83 -5.33 9.82
N SER A 103 -7.60 -6.05 10.92
CA SER A 103 -6.46 -5.77 11.80
C SER A 103 -5.13 -6.03 11.07
N GLY A 104 -5.07 -7.06 10.21
CA GLY A 104 -3.93 -7.33 9.34
C GLY A 104 -3.65 -6.21 8.33
N VAL A 105 -4.70 -5.67 7.71
CA VAL A 105 -4.59 -4.46 6.87
C VAL A 105 -4.05 -3.29 7.68
N ALA A 106 -4.54 -3.07 8.91
CA ALA A 106 -4.08 -1.97 9.74
C ALA A 106 -2.68 -2.19 10.37
N ASN A 107 -2.24 -3.44 10.51
CA ASN A 107 -0.89 -3.81 10.93
C ASN A 107 0.17 -3.40 9.89
N TYR A 108 -0.23 -3.07 8.65
CA TYR A 108 0.63 -2.41 7.67
C TYR A 108 1.22 -1.11 8.23
N HIS A 109 0.38 -0.30 8.88
CA HIS A 109 0.78 0.95 9.53
C HIS A 109 1.36 0.73 10.92
N SER A 110 0.64 0.01 11.79
CA SER A 110 1.12 -0.25 13.15
C SER A 110 0.33 -1.37 13.83
N VAL A 111 1.02 -2.16 14.66
CA VAL A 111 0.41 -3.14 15.57
C VAL A 111 -0.04 -2.51 16.90
N THR A 112 0.36 -1.27 17.18
CA THR A 112 -0.04 -0.56 18.40
C THR A 112 -1.55 -0.32 18.38
N PRO A 113 -2.33 -0.78 19.40
CA PRO A 113 -3.79 -0.85 19.31
C PRO A 113 -4.50 0.46 18.89
N LEU A 114 -4.07 1.59 19.45
CA LEU A 114 -4.66 2.90 19.14
C LEU A 114 -4.38 3.33 17.69
N LEU A 115 -3.13 3.23 17.26
CA LEU A 115 -2.71 3.59 15.89
C LEU A 115 -3.34 2.67 14.86
N ASN A 116 -3.37 1.37 15.15
CA ASN A 116 -4.04 0.36 14.33
C ASN A 116 -5.51 0.71 14.14
N THR A 117 -6.24 0.97 15.22
CA THR A 117 -7.67 1.28 15.17
C THR A 117 -7.94 2.54 14.34
N GLN A 118 -7.17 3.60 14.58
CA GLN A 118 -7.30 4.85 13.81
C GLN A 118 -7.04 4.64 12.32
N TYR A 119 -5.98 3.90 11.98
CA TYR A 119 -5.65 3.60 10.59
C TYR A 119 -6.71 2.71 9.94
N LYS A 120 -7.17 1.67 10.62
CA LYS A 120 -8.24 0.76 10.16
C LYS A 120 -9.49 1.53 9.78
N LEU A 121 -9.93 2.48 10.62
CA LEU A 121 -11.12 3.28 10.35
C LEU A 121 -10.96 4.17 9.11
N LYS A 122 -9.77 4.71 8.86
CA LYS A 122 -9.47 5.48 7.64
C LYS A 122 -9.48 4.59 6.39
N VAL A 123 -8.85 3.43 6.45
CA VAL A 123 -8.87 2.49 5.30
C VAL A 123 -10.30 2.03 5.00
N LEU A 124 -11.08 1.72 6.04
CA LEU A 124 -12.47 1.29 5.88
C LEU A 124 -13.36 2.38 5.27
N SER A 125 -13.15 3.67 5.59
CA SER A 125 -13.95 4.74 4.99
C SER A 125 -13.72 4.85 3.47
N TYR A 126 -12.46 4.77 3.02
CA TYR A 126 -12.15 4.71 1.59
C TYR A 126 -12.69 3.43 0.95
N TYR A 127 -12.56 2.28 1.61
CA TYR A 127 -13.05 1.00 1.10
C TYR A 127 -14.58 0.98 0.92
N GLN A 128 -15.32 1.55 1.87
CA GLN A 128 -16.77 1.69 1.81
C GLN A 128 -17.20 2.60 0.65
N MET A 129 -16.54 3.76 0.51
CA MET A 129 -16.77 4.68 -0.62
C MET A 129 -16.54 3.97 -1.97
N LEU A 130 -15.42 3.27 -2.12
CA LEU A 130 -15.10 2.54 -3.35
C LEU A 130 -16.09 1.41 -3.62
N SER A 131 -16.62 0.76 -2.58
CA SER A 131 -17.58 -0.33 -2.75
C SER A 131 -18.97 0.15 -3.19
N GLN A 132 -19.30 1.42 -2.98
CA GLN A 132 -20.52 2.03 -3.52
C GLN A 132 -20.36 2.44 -5.00
N ILE A 133 -19.15 2.85 -5.39
CA ILE A 133 -18.85 3.34 -6.74
C ILE A 133 -18.48 2.21 -7.71
N LEU A 134 -17.77 1.20 -7.20
CA LEU A 134 -17.28 0.04 -7.94
C LEU A 134 -17.93 -1.22 -7.35
N PRO A 135 -19.21 -1.49 -7.69
CA PRO A 135 -19.85 -2.73 -7.30
C PRO A 135 -19.05 -3.91 -7.88
N GLN A 136 -19.00 -5.02 -7.13
CA GLN A 136 -18.38 -6.22 -7.68
C GLN A 136 -19.21 -6.68 -8.88
N ILE A 137 -18.53 -6.88 -10.01
CA ILE A 137 -19.12 -7.64 -11.11
C ILE A 137 -19.02 -9.09 -10.64
N GLU A 138 -20.16 -9.70 -10.32
CA GLU A 138 -20.28 -11.12 -9.98
C GLU A 138 -19.80 -12.03 -11.12
#